data_AF-D1PRI0-F1
#
_entry.id   AF-D1PRI0-F1
#
_cell.length_a   1.000
_cell.length_b   1.000
_cell.length_c   1.000
_cell.angle_alpha   90.00
_cell.angle_beta   90.00
_cell.angle_gamma   90.00
#
_symmetry.space_group_name_H-M   'P 1'
#
loop_
_entity.id
_entity.type
_entity.pdbx_description
1 polymer ?
#
loop_
_entity_poly.entity_id
_entity_poly.type
_entity_poly.pdbx_seq_one_letter_code
_entity_poly.pdbx_strand_id
1 'polypeptide(L)'
;MEKTYDLTLIQRVQAYMEQNSISQNQLAGKVNISSAALSSYLNQKYKGSVEAVERQLREFFKITEEAAAVAERTGDLLVREEYIPTSISEDVYQSIRFAQLEHCMVVLHGDAGVGKSKGAQKFLRDHAASAVGVSITPSTGNLTGAIKLLARAVRVPECRNKMDQVVALRQRLDGTNMVIVIDEAQHLKYAALEEIRALTDDNPMTGEHGVGVVLIGNSEVYSRLQGRQQAQFAQLFSRIRMQREYTTRKVKREDVEKLFPVLAQRGAKKELDFLLSVCRSPWGIRGAMNLYTNAASAESVDYENLYRMAAHMGIGMLAQV
;
A
#
# COMPACT_ATOMS: atom_id res chain seq x y z
N MET A 1 -9.39 -49.89 -4.98
CA MET A 1 -8.81 -49.23 -6.16
C MET A 1 -7.66 -48.37 -5.69
N GLU A 2 -6.45 -48.64 -6.19
CA GLU A 2 -5.32 -47.74 -5.99
C GLU A 2 -5.63 -46.40 -6.66
N LYS A 3 -5.39 -45.30 -5.96
CA LYS A 3 -5.55 -43.98 -6.55
C LYS A 3 -4.35 -43.69 -7.42
N THR A 4 -4.61 -43.18 -8.62
CA THR A 4 -3.56 -42.73 -9.53
C THR A 4 -3.18 -41.29 -9.16
N TYR A 5 -1.88 -41.00 -9.12
CA TYR A 5 -1.34 -39.67 -8.85
C TYR A 5 -0.55 -39.19 -10.06
N ASP A 6 -0.71 -37.92 -10.44
CA ASP A 6 0.14 -37.30 -11.44
C ASP A 6 1.52 -36.95 -10.85
N LEU A 7 2.49 -37.84 -11.09
CA LEU A 7 3.87 -37.67 -10.64
C LEU A 7 4.54 -36.44 -11.26
N THR A 8 4.16 -36.05 -12.47
CA THR A 8 4.72 -34.86 -13.14
C THR A 8 4.25 -33.58 -12.45
N LEU A 9 2.98 -33.56 -12.03
CA LEU A 9 2.42 -32.44 -11.27
C LEU A 9 3.05 -32.33 -9.88
N ILE A 10 3.33 -33.45 -9.22
CA ILE A 10 4.05 -33.48 -7.93
C ILE A 10 5.45 -32.88 -8.07
N GLN A 11 6.22 -33.32 -9.07
CA GLN A 11 7.57 -32.77 -9.34
C GLN A 11 7.51 -31.27 -9.63
N ARG A 12 6.51 -30.84 -10.42
CA ARG A 12 6.28 -29.43 -10.73
C ARG A 12 5.96 -28.59 -9.49
N VAL A 13 5.17 -29.12 -8.56
CA VAL A 13 4.89 -28.48 -7.27
C VAL A 13 6.17 -28.29 -6.45
N GLN A 14 7.00 -29.34 -6.37
CA GLN A 14 8.27 -29.29 -5.63
C GLN A 14 9.22 -28.26 -6.25
N ALA A 15 9.41 -28.30 -7.57
CA ALA A 15 10.26 -27.34 -8.28
C ALA A 15 9.77 -25.89 -8.09
N TYR A 16 8.45 -25.65 -8.14
CA TYR A 16 7.89 -24.32 -7.91
C TYR A 16 8.17 -23.81 -6.48
N MET A 17 8.05 -24.69 -5.48
CA MET A 17 8.36 -24.34 -4.08
C MET A 17 9.82 -23.95 -3.90
N GLU A 18 10.73 -24.71 -4.51
CA GLU A 18 12.17 -24.44 -4.48
C GLU A 18 12.52 -23.13 -5.18
N GLN A 19 12.09 -22.96 -6.44
CA GLN A 19 12.36 -21.76 -7.25
C GLN A 19 11.88 -20.47 -6.58
N ASN A 20 10.74 -20.53 -5.89
CA ASN A 20 10.14 -19.36 -5.25
C ASN A 20 10.49 -19.24 -3.75
N SER A 21 11.32 -20.16 -3.21
CA SER A 21 11.68 -20.19 -1.79
C SER A 21 10.47 -20.14 -0.85
N ILE A 22 9.38 -20.83 -1.21
CA ILE A 22 8.14 -20.87 -0.42
C ILE A 22 7.96 -22.22 0.28
N SER A 23 7.50 -22.15 1.53
CA SER A 23 7.12 -23.34 2.28
C SER A 23 5.84 -23.97 1.73
N GLN A 24 5.66 -25.27 2.00
CA GLN A 24 4.46 -26.00 1.61
C GLN A 24 3.18 -25.38 2.21
N ASN A 25 3.26 -24.82 3.43
CA ASN A 25 2.14 -24.11 4.07
C ASN A 25 1.77 -22.84 3.32
N GLN A 26 2.76 -22.07 2.85
CA GLN A 26 2.52 -20.88 2.05
C GLN A 26 1.89 -21.25 0.71
N LEU A 27 2.37 -22.31 0.04
CA LEU A 27 1.77 -22.77 -1.21
C LEU A 27 0.34 -23.27 -0.98
N ALA A 28 0.10 -24.09 0.03
CA ALA A 28 -1.23 -24.59 0.38
C ALA A 28 -2.25 -23.45 0.53
N GLY A 29 -1.87 -22.37 1.23
CA GLY A 29 -2.66 -21.15 1.33
C GLY A 29 -2.93 -20.47 -0.02
N LYS A 30 -1.95 -20.42 -0.92
CA LYS A 30 -2.10 -19.86 -2.28
C LYS A 30 -3.06 -20.65 -3.16
N VAL A 31 -3.06 -21.99 -3.06
CA VAL A 31 -3.93 -22.86 -3.89
C VAL A 31 -5.28 -23.16 -3.23
N ASN A 32 -5.55 -22.58 -2.04
CA ASN A 32 -6.74 -22.87 -1.23
C ASN A 32 -6.91 -24.37 -0.94
N ILE A 33 -5.81 -25.01 -0.53
CA ILE A 33 -5.77 -26.42 -0.10
C ILE A 33 -5.22 -26.44 1.32
N SER A 34 -5.68 -27.37 2.17
CA SER A 34 -5.10 -27.47 3.52
C SER A 34 -3.67 -28.01 3.45
N SER A 35 -2.79 -27.55 4.34
CA SER A 35 -1.40 -28.02 4.41
C SER A 35 -1.30 -29.54 4.51
N ALA A 36 -2.20 -30.16 5.27
CA ALA A 36 -2.27 -31.60 5.44
C ALA A 36 -2.69 -32.32 4.14
N ALA A 37 -3.62 -31.76 3.38
CA ALA A 37 -4.05 -32.31 2.09
C ALA A 37 -2.94 -32.22 1.05
N LEU A 38 -2.27 -31.07 0.93
CA LEU A 38 -1.13 -30.90 0.02
C LEU A 38 0.02 -31.85 0.40
N SER A 39 0.34 -31.96 1.69
CA SER A 39 1.37 -32.89 2.20
C SER A 39 1.06 -34.34 1.83
N SER A 40 -0.17 -34.75 2.09
CA SER A 40 -0.60 -36.12 1.83
C SER A 40 -0.66 -36.42 0.33
N TYR A 41 -0.98 -35.44 -0.50
CA TYR A 41 -0.97 -35.57 -1.96
C TYR A 41 0.46 -35.76 -2.50
N LEU A 42 1.39 -34.90 -2.09
CA LEU A 42 2.81 -34.98 -2.49
C LEU A 42 3.46 -36.31 -2.09
N ASN A 43 3.04 -36.87 -0.94
CA ASN A 43 3.51 -38.16 -0.44
C ASN A 43 2.69 -39.36 -0.96
N GLN A 44 1.75 -39.15 -1.89
CA GLN A 44 0.90 -40.18 -2.48
C GLN A 44 0.04 -40.97 -1.47
N LYS A 45 -0.33 -40.33 -0.35
CA LYS A 45 -1.11 -40.91 0.76
C LYS A 45 -2.46 -40.22 0.97
N TYR A 46 -2.92 -39.40 0.02
CA TYR A 46 -4.12 -38.60 0.21
C TYR A 46 -5.42 -39.42 0.10
N LYS A 47 -6.18 -39.44 1.21
CA LYS A 47 -7.44 -40.19 1.31
C LYS A 47 -8.64 -39.48 0.68
N GLY A 48 -8.56 -38.17 0.42
CA GLY A 48 -9.60 -37.38 -0.25
C GLY A 48 -9.59 -37.49 -1.78
N SER A 49 -10.29 -36.60 -2.48
CA SER A 49 -10.28 -36.59 -3.95
C SER A 49 -8.93 -36.08 -4.48
N VAL A 50 -8.16 -36.96 -5.12
CA VAL A 50 -6.89 -36.62 -5.76
C VAL A 50 -7.14 -35.71 -6.96
N GLU A 51 -8.13 -36.04 -7.79
CA GLU A 51 -8.54 -35.24 -8.95
C GLU A 51 -8.88 -33.79 -8.59
N ALA A 52 -9.54 -33.55 -7.44
CA ALA A 52 -9.87 -32.20 -7.00
C ALA A 52 -8.61 -31.38 -6.67
N VAL A 53 -7.65 -31.98 -5.97
CA VAL A 53 -6.35 -31.36 -5.66
C VAL A 53 -5.58 -31.07 -6.93
N GLU A 54 -5.52 -32.03 -7.85
CA GLU A 54 -4.83 -31.86 -9.13
C GLU A 54 -5.43 -30.76 -9.98
N ARG A 55 -6.77 -30.66 -10.05
CA ARG A 55 -7.45 -29.58 -10.76
C ARG A 55 -7.07 -28.20 -10.20
N GLN A 56 -7.10 -28.01 -8.88
CA GLN A 56 -6.72 -26.74 -8.25
C GLN A 56 -5.24 -26.39 -8.53
N LEU A 57 -4.35 -27.38 -8.48
CA LEU A 57 -2.92 -27.19 -8.80
C LEU A 57 -2.71 -26.85 -10.28
N ARG A 58 -3.39 -27.53 -11.20
CA ARG A 58 -3.32 -27.23 -12.64
C ARG A 58 -3.85 -25.84 -12.96
N GLU A 59 -4.99 -25.44 -12.38
CA GLU A 59 -5.55 -24.09 -12.55
C GLU A 59 -4.57 -23.03 -12.05
N PHE A 60 -3.99 -23.21 -10.86
CA PHE A 60 -2.97 -22.31 -10.32
C PHE A 60 -1.77 -22.17 -11.24
N PHE A 61 -1.24 -23.30 -11.73
CA PHE A 61 -0.09 -23.30 -12.62
C PHE A 61 -0.37 -22.68 -13.98
N LYS A 62 -1.54 -22.97 -14.56
CA LYS A 62 -1.98 -22.38 -15.83
C LYS A 62 -2.02 -20.85 -15.72
N ILE A 63 -2.65 -20.32 -14.68
CA ILE A 63 -2.71 -18.86 -14.44
C ILE A 63 -1.31 -18.28 -14.21
N THR A 64 -0.45 -19.00 -13.49
CA THR A 64 0.92 -18.56 -13.22
C THR A 64 1.76 -18.51 -14.50
N GLU A 65 1.63 -19.50 -15.39
CA GLU A 65 2.28 -19.53 -16.70
C GLU A 65 1.76 -18.44 -17.62
N GLU A 66 0.43 -18.24 -17.70
CA GLU A 66 -0.16 -17.17 -18.49
C GLU A 66 0.35 -15.80 -18.03
N ALA A 67 0.43 -15.58 -16.71
CA ALA A 67 1.01 -14.37 -16.14
C ALA A 67 2.51 -14.23 -16.43
N ALA A 68 3.28 -15.33 -16.41
CA ALA A 68 4.71 -15.33 -16.75
C ALA A 68 4.95 -15.05 -18.24
N ALA A 69 4.13 -15.59 -19.14
CA ALA A 69 4.21 -15.33 -20.58
C ALA A 69 3.85 -13.88 -20.92
N VAL A 70 2.89 -13.27 -20.21
CA VAL A 70 2.62 -11.82 -20.31
C VAL A 70 3.80 -11.03 -19.76
N ALA A 71 4.40 -11.47 -18.65
CA ALA A 71 5.55 -10.83 -18.05
C ALA A 71 6.77 -10.80 -18.98
N GLU A 72 7.04 -11.91 -19.67
CA GLU A 72 8.15 -12.02 -20.62
C GLU A 72 7.93 -11.10 -21.84
N ARG A 73 6.73 -11.11 -22.43
CA ARG A 73 6.38 -10.24 -23.57
C ARG A 73 6.45 -8.74 -23.24
N THR A 74 6.18 -8.37 -21.99
CA THR A 74 6.15 -6.97 -21.55
C THR A 74 7.44 -6.53 -20.85
N GLY A 75 8.40 -7.44 -20.66
CA GLY A 75 9.59 -7.23 -19.84
C GLY A 75 10.47 -6.06 -20.30
N ASP A 76 10.59 -5.87 -21.62
CA ASP A 76 11.37 -4.78 -22.20
C ASP A 76 10.69 -3.40 -22.10
N LEU A 77 9.39 -3.38 -21.80
CA LEU A 77 8.58 -2.16 -21.72
C LEU A 77 8.26 -1.77 -20.28
N LEU A 78 8.21 -2.71 -19.34
CA LEU A 78 7.81 -2.48 -17.96
C LEU A 78 8.99 -2.67 -16.99
N VAL A 79 9.41 -1.57 -16.37
CA VAL A 79 10.34 -1.63 -15.23
C VAL A 79 9.56 -2.01 -13.97
N ARG A 80 10.01 -3.09 -13.31
CA ARG A 80 9.36 -3.68 -12.12
C ARG A 80 9.99 -3.25 -10.80
N GLU A 81 10.49 -2.04 -10.73
CA GLU A 81 11.00 -1.52 -9.45
C GLU A 81 9.85 -1.39 -8.44
N GLU A 82 10.06 -1.92 -7.23
CA GLU A 82 9.04 -1.92 -6.17
C GLU A 82 8.73 -0.49 -5.66
N TYR A 83 9.71 0.42 -5.79
CA TYR A 83 9.61 1.81 -5.37
C TYR A 83 10.41 2.72 -6.29
N ILE A 84 9.75 3.79 -6.76
CA ILE A 84 10.35 4.83 -7.61
C ILE A 84 10.40 6.14 -6.79
N PRO A 85 11.60 6.73 -6.61
CA PRO A 85 11.80 7.93 -5.80
C PRO A 85 11.37 9.19 -6.56
N THR A 86 10.06 9.46 -6.55
CA THR A 86 9.48 10.70 -7.05
C THR A 86 9.57 11.79 -5.98
N SER A 87 9.56 13.05 -6.40
CA SER A 87 9.65 14.20 -5.50
C SER A 87 8.58 14.18 -4.38
N ILE A 88 7.36 13.73 -4.70
CA ILE A 88 6.28 13.57 -3.72
C ILE A 88 6.54 12.41 -2.76
N SER A 89 7.00 11.25 -3.26
CA SER A 89 7.22 10.08 -2.40
C SER A 89 8.42 10.28 -1.48
N GLU A 90 9.44 11.01 -1.94
CA GLU A 90 10.59 11.44 -1.13
C GLU A 90 10.18 12.47 -0.06
N ASP A 91 9.38 13.50 -0.38
CA ASP A 91 8.91 14.47 0.62
C ASP A 91 8.05 13.80 1.70
N VAL A 92 7.22 12.82 1.32
CA VAL A 92 6.49 11.99 2.28
C VAL A 92 7.43 11.18 3.17
N TYR A 93 8.45 10.54 2.60
CA TYR A 93 9.45 9.80 3.35
C TYR A 93 10.15 10.70 4.39
N GLN A 94 10.62 11.88 3.97
CA GLN A 94 11.29 12.83 4.85
C GLN A 94 10.34 13.41 5.90
N SER A 95 9.08 13.63 5.57
CA SER A 95 8.07 14.08 6.53
C SER A 95 7.78 13.05 7.61
N ILE A 96 7.77 11.76 7.27
CA ILE A 96 7.65 10.68 8.26
C ILE A 96 8.89 10.65 9.16
N ARG A 97 10.09 10.81 8.56
CA ARG A 97 11.33 10.90 9.34
C ARG A 97 11.31 12.08 10.32
N PHE A 98 10.82 13.24 9.87
CA PHE A 98 10.66 14.42 10.73
C PHE A 98 9.72 14.13 11.90
N ALA A 99 8.56 13.51 11.65
CA ALA A 99 7.62 13.14 12.70
C ALA A 99 8.25 12.21 13.75
N GLN A 100 9.07 11.25 13.30
CA GLN A 100 9.79 10.32 14.16
C GLN A 100 10.81 11.02 15.06
N LEU A 101 11.58 11.96 14.51
CA LEU A 101 12.66 12.65 15.24
C LEU A 101 12.12 13.70 16.23
N GLU A 102 11.04 14.38 15.86
CA GLU A 102 10.46 15.46 16.66
C GLU A 102 9.32 15.01 17.58
N HIS A 103 9.01 13.71 17.60
CA HIS A 103 7.93 13.11 18.39
C HIS A 103 6.58 13.84 18.22
N CYS A 104 6.30 14.29 16.98
CA CYS A 104 5.21 15.20 16.71
C CYS A 104 4.19 14.63 15.73
N MET A 105 3.04 15.30 15.66
CA MET A 105 2.00 14.99 14.71
C MET A 105 2.23 15.72 13.37
N VAL A 106 2.17 14.96 12.27
CA VAL A 106 2.31 15.45 10.88
C VAL A 106 1.12 15.01 10.03
N VAL A 107 0.64 15.90 9.17
CA VAL A 107 -0.47 15.60 8.25
C VAL A 107 -0.02 15.74 6.79
N LEU A 108 -0.19 14.66 6.03
CA LEU A 108 0.19 14.53 4.62
C LEU A 108 -1.06 14.24 3.80
N HIS A 109 -1.62 15.26 3.15
CA HIS A 109 -2.92 15.15 2.49
C HIS A 109 -2.86 15.56 1.02
N GLY A 110 -3.90 15.24 0.26
CA GLY A 110 -4.06 15.69 -1.12
C GLY A 110 -4.68 14.66 -2.05
N ASP A 111 -4.46 14.81 -3.34
CA ASP A 111 -5.11 14.00 -4.38
C ASP A 111 -4.75 12.51 -4.30
N ALA A 112 -5.69 11.65 -4.67
CA ALA A 112 -5.45 10.21 -4.75
C ALA A 112 -4.45 9.89 -5.89
N GLY A 113 -3.66 8.83 -5.71
CA GLY A 113 -2.80 8.34 -6.78
C GLY A 113 -1.53 9.17 -7.06
N VAL A 114 -1.18 10.15 -6.23
CA VAL A 114 0.06 10.97 -6.37
C VAL A 114 1.32 10.36 -5.72
N GLY A 115 1.20 9.18 -5.10
CA GLY A 115 2.35 8.46 -4.54
C GLY A 115 2.56 8.55 -3.02
N LYS A 116 1.62 9.15 -2.27
CA LYS A 116 1.71 9.27 -0.79
C LYS A 116 1.93 7.93 -0.08
N SER A 117 1.01 6.99 -0.29
CA SER A 117 1.10 5.65 0.32
C SER A 117 2.35 4.88 -0.12
N LYS A 118 2.89 5.13 -1.31
CA LYS A 118 4.13 4.49 -1.78
C LYS A 118 5.36 5.00 -1.03
N GLY A 119 5.45 6.30 -0.76
CA GLY A 119 6.48 6.87 0.10
C GLY A 119 6.42 6.30 1.53
N ALA A 120 5.21 6.20 2.09
CA ALA A 120 5.00 5.60 3.41
C ALA A 120 5.38 4.12 3.47
N GLN A 121 4.96 3.32 2.48
CA GLN A 121 5.31 1.90 2.40
C GLN A 121 6.83 1.70 2.33
N LYS A 122 7.53 2.54 1.56
CA LYS A 122 8.99 2.52 1.50
C LYS A 122 9.62 2.81 2.86
N PHE A 123 9.16 3.85 3.55
CA PHE A 123 9.65 4.17 4.91
C PHE A 123 9.44 3.02 5.90
N LEU A 124 8.24 2.43 5.91
CA LEU A 124 7.90 1.32 6.82
C LEU A 124 8.76 0.07 6.57
N ARG A 125 9.13 -0.21 5.31
CA ARG A 125 10.05 -1.30 4.97
C ARG A 125 11.47 -1.01 5.44
N ASP A 126 11.94 0.23 5.23
CA ASP A 126 13.30 0.62 5.61
C ASP A 126 13.49 0.71 7.13
N HIS A 127 12.42 1.00 7.88
CA HIS A 127 12.44 1.25 9.32
C HIS A 127 11.53 0.30 10.12
N ALA A 128 11.42 -0.96 9.70
CA ALA A 128 10.47 -1.93 10.25
C ALA A 128 10.59 -2.20 11.78
N ALA A 129 11.73 -1.87 12.39
CA ALA A 129 11.94 -2.00 13.83
C ALA A 129 11.39 -0.82 14.65
N SER A 130 11.26 0.37 14.03
CA SER A 130 10.88 1.62 14.70
C SER A 130 9.71 2.33 14.04
N ALA A 131 9.06 1.72 13.06
CA ALA A 131 7.95 2.30 12.34
C ALA A 131 6.83 1.26 12.15
N VAL A 132 5.60 1.68 12.40
CA VAL A 132 4.41 0.85 12.19
C VAL A 132 3.41 1.58 11.32
N GLY A 133 2.76 0.84 10.42
CA GLY A 133 1.77 1.38 9.49
C GLY A 133 0.43 0.73 9.68
N VAL A 134 -0.64 1.53 9.68
CA VAL A 134 -2.02 1.05 9.62
C VAL A 134 -2.77 1.79 8.52
N SER A 135 -3.71 1.10 7.86
CA SER A 135 -4.63 1.71 6.91
C SER A 135 -6.03 1.68 7.52
N ILE A 136 -6.69 2.83 7.54
CA ILE A 136 -8.02 2.98 8.15
C ILE A 136 -9.10 2.83 7.08
N THR A 137 -10.17 2.12 7.42
CA THR A 137 -11.35 1.97 6.56
C THR A 137 -12.56 2.56 7.27
N PRO A 138 -13.69 2.79 6.57
CA PRO A 138 -14.91 3.25 7.23
C PRO A 138 -15.37 2.38 8.41
N SER A 139 -15.09 1.07 8.39
CA SER A 139 -15.45 0.15 9.48
C SER A 139 -14.50 0.22 10.67
N THR A 140 -13.22 0.56 10.44
CA THR A 140 -12.19 0.61 11.50
C THR A 140 -11.89 2.02 11.99
N GLY A 141 -12.40 3.07 11.34
CA GLY A 141 -12.14 4.46 11.70
C GLY A 141 -12.83 4.97 12.98
N ASN A 142 -13.64 4.15 13.64
CA ASN A 142 -14.13 4.47 14.99
C ASN A 142 -13.02 4.26 16.04
N LEU A 143 -13.20 4.85 17.23
CA LEU A 143 -12.18 4.83 18.29
C LEU A 143 -11.72 3.43 18.69
N THR A 144 -12.65 2.49 18.90
CA THR A 144 -12.29 1.10 19.26
C THR A 144 -11.56 0.39 18.13
N GLY A 145 -12.00 0.57 16.88
CA GLY A 145 -11.37 -0.01 15.70
C GLY A 145 -9.94 0.49 15.50
N ALA A 146 -9.74 1.80 15.57
CA ALA A 146 -8.45 2.44 15.40
C ALA A 146 -7.45 2.00 16.47
N ILE A 147 -7.85 2.01 17.75
CA ILE A 147 -6.98 1.58 18.85
C ILE A 147 -6.63 0.10 18.76
N LYS A 148 -7.58 -0.77 18.40
CA LYS A 148 -7.28 -2.20 18.18
C LYS A 148 -6.33 -2.43 17.00
N LEU A 149 -6.49 -1.68 15.91
CA LEU A 149 -5.56 -1.76 14.77
C LEU A 149 -4.15 -1.32 15.16
N LEU A 150 -4.03 -0.20 15.88
CA LEU A 150 -2.75 0.30 16.37
C LEU A 150 -2.09 -0.69 17.34
N ALA A 151 -2.84 -1.18 18.33
CA ALA A 151 -2.35 -2.19 19.28
C ALA A 151 -1.82 -3.44 18.57
N ARG A 152 -2.56 -3.97 17.58
CA ARG A 152 -2.11 -5.11 16.78
C ARG A 152 -0.83 -4.79 15.99
N ALA A 153 -0.74 -3.59 15.40
CA ALA A 153 0.43 -3.17 14.64
C ALA A 153 1.70 -3.08 15.52
N VAL A 154 1.56 -2.63 16.77
CA VAL A 154 2.66 -2.54 17.74
C VAL A 154 2.87 -3.81 18.56
N ARG A 155 2.12 -4.88 18.25
CA ARG A 155 2.15 -6.20 18.90
C ARG A 155 1.76 -6.18 20.38
N VAL A 156 0.84 -5.28 20.75
CA VAL A 156 0.19 -5.29 22.06
C VAL A 156 -0.95 -6.32 22.02
N PRO A 157 -1.01 -7.27 22.99
CA PRO A 157 -2.09 -8.23 23.08
C PRO A 157 -3.47 -7.57 23.20
N GLU A 158 -4.52 -8.27 22.78
CA GLU A 158 -5.88 -7.77 22.97
C GLU A 158 -6.29 -7.82 24.44
N CYS A 159 -6.75 -6.69 24.94
CA CYS A 159 -7.28 -6.53 26.29
C CYS A 159 -8.80 -6.69 26.30
N ARG A 160 -9.36 -7.05 27.45
CA ARG A 160 -10.82 -7.26 27.62
C ARG A 160 -11.62 -5.97 27.48
N ASN A 161 -11.07 -4.85 27.94
CA ASN A 161 -11.71 -3.54 27.88
C ASN A 161 -10.83 -2.52 27.15
N LYS A 162 -11.45 -1.40 26.77
CA LYS A 162 -10.80 -0.33 26.00
C LYS A 162 -9.72 0.41 26.80
N MET A 163 -9.94 0.65 28.09
CA MET A 163 -9.02 1.40 28.93
C MET A 163 -7.68 0.68 29.05
N ASP A 164 -7.72 -0.61 29.37
CA ASP A 164 -6.54 -1.47 29.45
C ASP A 164 -5.79 -1.51 28.12
N GLN A 165 -6.53 -1.52 26.99
CA GLN A 165 -5.92 -1.50 25.66
C GLN A 165 -5.13 -0.21 25.39
N VAL A 166 -5.69 0.95 25.78
CA VAL A 166 -5.02 2.26 25.63
C VAL A 166 -3.81 2.36 26.55
N VAL A 167 -3.94 1.91 27.80
CA VAL A 167 -2.83 1.89 28.76
C VAL A 167 -1.69 1.00 28.26
N ALA A 168 -2.00 -0.21 27.80
CA ALA A 168 -1.00 -1.12 27.24
C ALA A 168 -0.35 -0.57 25.96
N LEU A 169 -1.13 0.16 25.12
CA LEU A 169 -0.61 0.86 23.96
C LEU A 169 0.39 1.94 24.37
N ARG A 170 0.06 2.79 25.34
CA ARG A 170 0.97 3.82 25.87
C ARG A 170 2.23 3.24 26.48
N GLN A 171 2.11 2.23 27.34
CA GLN A 171 3.26 1.53 27.94
C GLN A 171 4.21 0.94 26.90
N ARG A 172 3.71 0.61 25.71
CA ARG A 172 4.53 0.10 24.60
C ARG A 172 5.22 1.22 23.80
N LEU A 173 4.67 2.43 23.81
CA LEU A 173 5.05 3.53 22.92
C LEU A 173 5.82 4.65 23.63
N ASP A 174 5.40 5.06 24.82
CA ASP A 174 5.99 6.17 25.56
C ASP A 174 7.49 5.91 25.79
N GLY A 175 8.31 6.94 25.58
CA GLY A 175 9.77 6.86 25.71
C GLY A 175 10.48 6.13 24.55
N THR A 176 9.75 5.70 23.52
CA THR A 176 10.32 5.07 22.32
C THR A 176 10.47 6.05 21.16
N ASN A 177 11.43 5.78 20.27
CA ASN A 177 11.59 6.50 19.01
C ASN A 177 10.70 5.95 17.88
N MET A 178 9.53 5.42 18.23
CA MET A 178 8.62 4.86 17.24
C MET A 178 7.89 5.95 16.46
N VAL A 179 7.52 5.63 15.22
CA VAL A 179 6.58 6.42 14.43
C VAL A 179 5.41 5.57 13.96
N ILE A 180 4.21 6.12 14.09
CA ILE A 180 2.96 5.52 13.64
C ILE A 180 2.50 6.23 12.38
N VAL A 181 2.41 5.50 11.27
CA VAL A 181 1.88 6.01 10.00
C VAL A 181 0.45 5.48 9.82
N ILE A 182 -0.49 6.39 9.64
CA ILE A 182 -1.91 6.09 9.48
C ILE A 182 -2.35 6.52 8.09
N ASP A 183 -2.54 5.56 7.20
CA ASP A 183 -3.05 5.79 5.84
C ASP A 183 -4.58 5.80 5.80
N GLU A 184 -5.14 6.49 4.81
CA GLU A 184 -6.59 6.71 4.63
C GLU A 184 -7.27 7.35 5.87
N ALA A 185 -6.57 8.29 6.50
CA ALA A 185 -6.96 8.96 7.74
C ALA A 185 -8.31 9.71 7.66
N GLN A 186 -8.86 9.98 6.46
CA GLN A 186 -10.18 10.63 6.30
C GLN A 186 -11.33 9.80 6.88
N HIS A 187 -11.10 8.50 7.07
CA HIS A 187 -12.05 7.59 7.68
C HIS A 187 -12.06 7.65 9.21
N LEU A 188 -11.06 8.28 9.84
CA LEU A 188 -11.04 8.43 11.29
C LEU A 188 -12.14 9.36 11.78
N LYS A 189 -12.83 8.93 12.84
CA LYS A 189 -13.76 9.77 13.59
C LYS A 189 -12.99 10.64 14.58
N TYR A 190 -13.57 11.78 14.95
CA TYR A 190 -12.97 12.74 15.88
C TYR A 190 -12.45 12.10 17.17
N ALA A 191 -13.26 11.26 17.83
CA ALA A 191 -12.86 10.60 19.06
C ALA A 191 -11.63 9.68 18.89
N ALA A 192 -11.43 9.08 17.71
CA ALA A 192 -10.24 8.31 17.39
C ALA A 192 -9.03 9.23 17.18
N LEU A 193 -9.21 10.36 16.48
CA LEU A 193 -8.17 11.34 16.24
C LEU A 193 -7.64 11.96 17.55
N GLU A 194 -8.53 12.29 18.49
CA GLU A 194 -8.12 12.80 19.82
C GLU A 194 -7.24 11.81 20.58
N GLU A 195 -7.62 10.53 20.60
CA GLU A 195 -6.84 9.49 21.28
C GLU A 195 -5.48 9.29 20.60
N ILE A 196 -5.44 9.32 19.27
CA ILE A 196 -4.21 9.19 18.47
C ILE A 196 -3.31 10.41 18.67
N ARG A 197 -3.85 11.62 18.70
CA ARG A 197 -3.10 12.85 18.99
C ARG A 197 -2.49 12.78 20.38
N ALA A 198 -3.19 12.23 21.35
CA ALA A 198 -2.67 12.10 22.71
C ALA A 198 -1.41 11.21 22.78
N LEU A 199 -1.16 10.33 21.81
CA LEU A 199 0.06 9.51 21.73
C LEU A 199 1.32 10.33 21.41
N THR A 200 1.17 11.55 20.87
CA THR A 200 2.31 12.46 20.65
C THR A 200 2.61 13.34 21.86
N ASP A 201 1.70 13.41 22.84
CA ASP A 201 1.93 14.18 24.05
C ASP A 201 2.84 13.41 24.99
N ASP A 202 3.80 14.11 25.60
CA ASP A 202 4.63 13.59 26.68
C ASP A 202 3.74 13.07 27.82
N ASN A 203 4.16 11.96 28.41
CA ASN A 203 3.48 11.37 29.54
C ASN A 203 3.73 12.26 30.78
N PRO A 204 2.69 12.92 31.34
CA PRO A 204 2.87 13.88 32.42
C PRO A 204 3.31 13.23 33.73
N MET A 205 3.12 11.91 33.88
CA MET A 205 3.45 11.18 35.11
C MET A 205 4.88 10.63 35.06
N THR A 206 5.35 10.17 33.90
CA THR A 206 6.70 9.58 33.75
C THR A 206 7.72 10.57 33.18
N GLY A 207 7.28 11.64 32.53
CA GLY A 207 8.13 12.59 31.81
C GLY A 207 8.68 12.04 30.49
N GLU A 208 8.26 10.82 30.10
CA GLU A 208 8.67 10.22 28.84
C GLU A 208 7.99 10.91 27.66
N HIS A 209 8.74 11.07 26.57
CA HIS A 209 8.20 11.66 25.36
C HIS A 209 7.18 10.75 24.68
N GLY A 210 6.22 11.36 23.99
CA GLY A 210 5.31 10.65 23.10
C GLY A 210 6.00 10.15 21.82
N VAL A 211 5.23 9.56 20.91
CA VAL A 211 5.75 9.04 19.64
C VAL A 211 5.39 9.93 18.45
N GLY A 212 6.12 9.80 17.36
CA GLY A 212 5.76 10.45 16.10
C GLY A 212 4.47 9.86 15.51
N VAL A 213 3.57 10.71 15.03
CA VAL A 213 2.34 10.26 14.35
C VAL A 213 2.19 10.97 13.02
N VAL A 214 1.95 10.20 11.95
CA VAL A 214 1.75 10.72 10.60
C VAL A 214 0.37 10.31 10.11
N LEU A 215 -0.47 11.28 9.79
CA LEU A 215 -1.75 11.04 9.14
C LEU A 215 -1.62 11.26 7.63
N ILE A 216 -1.95 10.25 6.85
CA ILE A 216 -1.99 10.31 5.39
C ILE A 216 -3.44 10.16 4.94
N GLY A 217 -3.91 11.04 4.06
CA GLY A 217 -5.28 10.94 3.54
C GLY A 217 -5.58 11.86 2.37
N ASN A 218 -6.86 11.97 2.04
CA ASN A 218 -7.35 12.92 1.04
C ASN A 218 -7.51 14.34 1.63
N SER A 219 -7.82 15.33 0.80
CA SER A 219 -8.07 16.70 1.28
C SER A 219 -9.37 16.83 2.10
N GLU A 220 -10.25 15.80 2.11
CA GLU A 220 -11.47 15.80 2.94
C GLU A 220 -11.19 15.59 4.43
N VAL A 221 -10.05 14.97 4.77
CA VAL A 221 -9.51 15.01 6.14
C VAL A 221 -9.52 16.45 6.64
N TYR A 222 -9.22 17.39 5.75
CA TYR A 222 -9.07 18.80 6.03
C TYR A 222 -10.32 19.65 5.70
N SER A 223 -11.16 19.28 4.73
CA SER A 223 -12.36 20.08 4.42
C SER A 223 -13.40 20.07 5.56
N ARG A 224 -13.42 19.00 6.38
CA ARG A 224 -14.19 18.96 7.64
C ARG A 224 -13.77 20.03 8.67
N LEU A 225 -12.64 20.71 8.43
CA LEU A 225 -12.05 21.71 9.31
C LEU A 225 -12.50 23.14 9.04
N GLN A 226 -13.10 23.41 7.88
CA GLN A 226 -13.65 24.73 7.53
C GLN A 226 -15.16 24.85 7.83
N GLY A 227 -15.78 23.82 8.40
CA GLY A 227 -17.22 23.77 8.72
C GLY A 227 -17.56 24.01 10.20
N ARG A 228 -18.84 23.84 10.57
CA ARG A 228 -19.39 24.11 11.92
C ARG A 228 -18.70 23.39 13.12
N GLN A 229 -17.84 22.40 12.89
CA GLN A 229 -17.09 21.67 13.94
C GLN A 229 -15.68 22.25 14.19
N GLN A 230 -15.35 23.40 13.61
CA GLN A 230 -14.04 24.06 13.65
C GLN A 230 -13.43 24.17 15.05
N ALA A 231 -14.23 24.47 16.08
CA ALA A 231 -13.71 24.67 17.44
C ALA A 231 -13.14 23.40 18.09
N GLN A 232 -13.77 22.23 17.86
CA GLN A 232 -13.31 20.95 18.42
C GLN A 232 -12.02 20.49 17.72
N PHE A 233 -12.00 20.61 16.40
CA PHE A 233 -10.83 20.25 15.62
C PHE A 233 -9.66 21.22 15.84
N ALA A 234 -9.89 22.52 16.08
CA ALA A 234 -8.83 23.51 16.29
C ALA A 234 -7.81 23.12 17.39
N GLN A 235 -8.27 22.42 18.43
CA GLN A 235 -7.39 21.91 19.49
C GLN A 235 -6.48 20.77 19.00
N LEU A 236 -6.96 19.90 18.09
CA LEU A 236 -6.12 18.91 17.42
C LEU A 236 -5.06 19.58 16.53
N PHE A 237 -5.47 20.61 15.77
CA PHE A 237 -4.60 21.25 14.79
C PHE A 237 -3.49 22.08 15.40
N SER A 238 -3.65 22.62 16.61
CA SER A 238 -2.57 23.31 17.31
C SER A 238 -1.39 22.38 17.64
N ARG A 239 -1.61 21.07 17.67
CA ARG A 239 -0.58 20.03 17.90
C ARG A 239 0.04 19.48 16.62
N ILE A 240 -0.50 19.82 15.46
CA ILE A 240 0.08 19.45 14.17
C ILE A 240 1.24 20.39 13.88
N ARG A 241 2.45 19.82 13.83
CA ARG A 241 3.69 20.58 13.67
C ARG A 241 4.05 20.83 12.21
N MET A 242 3.63 19.93 11.32
CA MET A 242 3.85 20.05 9.88
C MET A 242 2.64 19.57 9.10
N GLN A 243 2.31 20.32 8.05
CA GLN A 243 1.29 19.95 7.07
C GLN A 243 1.85 20.06 5.66
N ARG A 244 1.60 19.04 4.84
CA ARG A 244 1.93 19.02 3.41
C ARG A 244 0.70 18.67 2.58
N GLU A 245 0.50 19.43 1.51
CA GLU A 245 -0.54 19.19 0.51
C GLU A 245 0.08 18.77 -0.83
N TYR A 246 -0.32 17.59 -1.30
CA TYR A 246 0.15 16.98 -2.54
C TYR A 246 -0.96 16.92 -3.58
N THR A 247 -0.84 17.73 -4.63
CA THR A 247 -1.80 17.75 -5.73
C THR A 247 -1.20 17.15 -6.99
N THR A 248 -2.04 16.55 -7.82
CA THR A 248 -1.70 16.05 -9.16
C THR A 248 -0.99 17.10 -10.01
N ARG A 249 -1.38 18.38 -9.88
CA ARG A 249 -0.75 19.52 -10.56
C ARG A 249 0.73 19.71 -10.23
N LYS A 250 1.18 19.29 -9.05
CA LYS A 250 2.58 19.42 -8.60
C LYS A 250 3.50 18.32 -9.15
N VAL A 251 2.98 17.32 -9.88
CA VAL A 251 3.81 16.28 -10.50
C VAL A 251 4.76 16.93 -11.53
N LYS A 252 6.05 16.61 -11.40
CA LYS A 252 7.13 17.14 -12.24
C LYS A 252 7.42 16.24 -13.43
N ARG A 253 7.98 16.81 -14.49
CA ARG A 253 8.45 16.05 -15.66
C ARG A 253 9.53 15.03 -15.28
N GLU A 254 10.47 15.43 -14.43
CA GLU A 254 11.52 14.56 -13.89
C GLU A 254 10.95 13.32 -13.19
N ASP A 255 9.84 13.46 -12.46
CA ASP A 255 9.17 12.33 -11.81
C ASP A 255 8.58 11.37 -12.84
N VAL A 256 7.99 11.89 -13.92
CA VAL A 256 7.44 11.09 -15.02
C VAL A 256 8.55 10.35 -15.76
N GLU A 257 9.70 10.98 -15.98
CA GLU A 257 10.86 10.33 -16.60
C GLU A 257 11.41 9.19 -15.73
N LYS A 258 11.44 9.36 -14.40
CA LYS A 258 11.78 8.27 -13.46
C LYS A 258 10.73 7.14 -13.47
N LEU A 259 9.45 7.47 -13.60
CA LEU A 259 8.35 6.49 -13.64
C LEU A 259 8.31 5.68 -14.93
N PHE A 260 8.70 6.28 -16.06
CA PHE A 260 8.68 5.67 -17.38
C PHE A 260 10.07 5.69 -18.04
N PRO A 261 11.05 4.99 -17.44
CA PRO A 261 12.45 5.07 -17.85
C PRO A 261 12.69 4.59 -19.29
N VAL A 262 11.89 3.64 -19.79
CA VAL A 262 11.99 3.16 -21.18
C VAL A 262 11.69 4.29 -22.17
N LEU A 263 10.66 5.11 -21.90
CA LEU A 263 10.34 6.27 -22.73
C LEU A 263 11.38 7.38 -22.58
N ALA A 264 11.90 7.59 -21.37
CA ALA A 264 12.97 8.55 -21.11
C ALA A 264 14.26 8.19 -21.88
N GLN A 265 14.68 6.92 -21.83
CA GLN A 265 15.86 6.40 -22.55
C GLN A 265 15.69 6.52 -24.07
N ARG A 266 14.48 6.32 -24.59
CA ARG A 266 14.15 6.50 -26.01
C ARG A 266 14.05 7.96 -26.44
N GLY A 267 14.09 8.92 -25.51
CA GLY A 267 13.86 10.34 -25.81
C GLY A 267 12.45 10.62 -26.32
N ALA A 268 11.46 9.79 -25.94
CA ALA A 268 10.08 9.83 -26.41
C ALA A 268 9.29 10.97 -25.76
N LYS A 269 9.61 12.21 -26.16
CA LYS A 269 9.10 13.43 -25.50
C LYS A 269 7.58 13.55 -25.58
N LYS A 270 6.97 13.19 -26.72
CA LYS A 270 5.51 13.31 -26.92
C LYS A 270 4.73 12.40 -25.98
N GLU A 271 5.19 11.17 -25.82
CA GLU A 271 4.64 10.15 -24.94
C GLU A 271 4.78 10.55 -23.47
N LEU A 272 5.95 11.06 -23.09
CA LEU A 272 6.19 11.59 -21.74
C LEU A 272 5.33 12.81 -21.42
N ASP A 273 5.16 13.73 -22.37
CA ASP A 273 4.29 14.89 -22.21
C ASP A 273 2.82 14.48 -22.07
N PHE A 274 2.40 13.47 -22.84
CA PHE A 274 1.06 12.89 -22.71
C PHE A 274 0.86 12.25 -21.32
N LEU A 275 1.79 11.41 -20.87
CA LEU A 275 1.72 10.78 -19.55
C LEU A 275 1.79 11.81 -18.42
N LEU A 276 2.56 12.90 -18.57
CA LEU A 276 2.55 14.02 -17.64
C LEU A 276 1.17 14.69 -17.56
N SER A 277 0.47 14.84 -18.69
CA SER A 277 -0.90 15.37 -18.70
C SER A 277 -1.87 14.44 -17.94
N VAL A 278 -1.72 13.12 -18.10
CA VAL A 278 -2.50 12.11 -17.35
C VAL A 278 -2.17 12.16 -15.86
N CYS A 279 -0.89 12.25 -15.48
CA CYS A 279 -0.46 12.41 -14.09
C CYS A 279 -1.03 13.66 -13.41
N ARG A 280 -1.25 14.73 -14.18
CA ARG A 280 -1.84 16.00 -13.71
C ARG A 280 -3.37 16.04 -13.78
N SER A 281 -3.99 14.98 -14.30
CA SER A 281 -5.44 14.80 -14.32
C SER A 281 -5.93 14.15 -13.01
N PRO A 282 -7.26 14.04 -12.79
CA PRO A 282 -7.82 13.35 -11.62
C PRO A 282 -7.35 11.90 -11.43
N TRP A 283 -6.82 11.28 -12.49
CA TRP A 283 -6.31 9.90 -12.46
C TRP A 283 -4.95 9.77 -11.77
N GLY A 284 -4.18 10.87 -11.67
CA GLY A 284 -2.88 10.90 -11.00
C GLY A 284 -1.82 9.97 -11.60
N ILE A 285 -0.71 9.79 -10.89
CA ILE A 285 0.37 8.87 -11.28
C ILE A 285 -0.16 7.44 -11.39
N ARG A 286 -1.06 7.03 -10.49
CA ARG A 286 -1.68 5.69 -10.54
C ARG A 286 -2.36 5.42 -11.88
N GLY A 287 -3.14 6.37 -12.40
CA GLY A 287 -3.79 6.22 -13.69
C GLY A 287 -2.82 6.15 -14.85
N ALA A 288 -1.78 6.99 -14.84
CA ALA A 288 -0.72 6.95 -15.85
C ALA A 288 0.04 5.61 -15.85
N MET A 289 0.35 5.05 -14.66
CA MET A 289 0.97 3.73 -14.53
C MET A 289 0.08 2.62 -15.09
N ASN A 290 -1.22 2.66 -14.79
CA ASN A 290 -2.17 1.69 -15.32
C ASN A 290 -2.30 1.79 -16.85
N LEU A 291 -2.37 3.02 -17.36
CA LEU A 291 -2.40 3.28 -18.81
C LEU A 291 -1.17 2.73 -19.51
N TYR A 292 0.03 3.03 -18.98
CA TYR A 292 1.28 2.54 -19.51
C TYR A 292 1.37 1.01 -19.47
N THR A 293 0.92 0.38 -18.37
CA THR A 293 0.87 -1.09 -18.23
C THR A 293 -0.06 -1.72 -19.25
N ASN A 294 -1.23 -1.13 -19.48
CA ASN A 294 -2.19 -1.60 -20.48
C ASN A 294 -1.65 -1.44 -21.91
N ALA A 295 -1.01 -0.31 -22.21
CA ALA A 295 -0.37 -0.08 -23.49
C ALA A 295 0.77 -1.08 -23.74
N ALA A 296 1.66 -1.27 -22.76
CA ALA A 296 2.73 -2.25 -22.82
C ALA A 296 2.22 -3.68 -23.01
N SER A 297 1.08 -4.03 -22.39
CA SER A 297 0.43 -5.34 -22.56
C SER A 297 -0.12 -5.54 -23.98
N ALA A 298 -0.37 -4.45 -24.71
CA ALA A 298 -0.67 -4.45 -26.14
C ALA A 298 0.59 -4.27 -27.01
N GLU A 299 1.77 -4.54 -26.44
CA GLU A 299 3.08 -4.61 -27.11
C GLU A 299 3.57 -3.29 -27.74
N SER A 300 2.92 -2.16 -27.44
CA SER A 300 3.36 -0.83 -27.88
C SER A 300 3.11 0.24 -26.81
N VAL A 301 4.07 1.15 -26.65
CA VAL A 301 3.96 2.34 -25.78
C VAL A 301 4.13 3.64 -26.58
N ASP A 302 3.86 3.58 -27.89
CA ASP A 302 3.82 4.77 -28.74
C ASP A 302 2.64 5.69 -28.38
N TYR A 303 2.71 6.93 -28.86
CA TYR A 303 1.69 7.94 -28.58
C TYR A 303 0.28 7.50 -29.02
N GLU A 304 0.13 6.88 -30.19
CA GLU A 304 -1.18 6.50 -30.73
C GLU A 304 -1.85 5.42 -29.89
N ASN A 305 -1.10 4.40 -29.47
CA ASN A 305 -1.60 3.35 -28.61
C ASN A 305 -1.89 3.88 -27.20
N LEU A 306 -1.02 4.74 -26.64
CA LEU A 306 -1.29 5.40 -25.36
C LEU A 306 -2.58 6.24 -25.42
N TYR A 307 -2.78 6.98 -26.50
CA TYR A 307 -3.99 7.79 -26.69
C TYR A 307 -5.25 6.90 -26.82
N ARG A 308 -5.19 5.85 -27.65
CA ARG A 308 -6.28 4.88 -27.82
C ARG A 308 -6.63 4.20 -26.49
N MET A 309 -5.64 3.78 -25.72
CA MET A 309 -5.85 3.16 -24.41
C MET A 309 -6.42 4.13 -23.39
N ALA A 310 -5.96 5.39 -23.41
CA ALA A 310 -6.52 6.43 -22.55
C ALA A 310 -8.02 6.64 -22.84
N ALA A 311 -8.40 6.70 -24.12
CA ALA A 311 -9.80 6.79 -24.52
C ALA A 311 -10.64 5.59 -24.02
N HIS A 312 -10.13 4.36 -24.18
CA HIS A 312 -10.80 3.16 -23.69
C HIS A 312 -10.94 3.13 -22.16
N MET A 313 -9.98 3.72 -21.43
CA MET A 313 -10.01 3.85 -19.97
C MET A 313 -10.83 5.04 -19.48
N GLY A 314 -11.36 5.89 -20.38
CA GLY A 314 -12.06 7.12 -20.03
C GLY A 314 -11.15 8.24 -19.51
N ILE A 315 -9.84 8.13 -19.73
CA ILE A 315 -8.85 9.15 -19.37
C ILE A 315 -8.88 10.24 -20.44
N GLY A 316 -9.38 11.43 -20.09
CA GLY A 316 -9.40 12.60 -20.98
C GLY A 316 -10.73 12.91 -21.68
N MET A 317 -11.81 12.15 -21.45
CA MET A 317 -13.16 12.45 -22.00
C MET A 317 -14.01 13.39 -21.11
N LEU A 318 -13.38 14.33 -20.38
CA LEU A 318 -14.08 15.37 -19.60
C LEU A 318 -13.67 16.79 -20.01
N ALA A 319 -13.40 16.99 -21.29
CA ALA A 319 -13.20 18.32 -21.87
C ALA A 319 -14.07 18.55 -23.11
N GLN A 320 -15.27 17.96 -23.17
CA GLN A 320 -16.35 18.37 -24.09
C GLN A 320 -17.71 17.93 -23.53
N VAL A 321 -18.23 18.66 -22.52
CA VAL A 321 -19.65 19.02 -22.38
C VAL A 321 -19.71 20.34 -21.63
#